data_AF-A0A3R9V7K5-F1
#
_entry.id   AF-A0A3R9V7K5-F1
#
_cell.length_a   1.000
_cell.length_b   1.000
_cell.length_c   1.000
_cell.angle_alpha   90.00
_cell.angle_beta   90.00
_cell.angle_gamma   90.00
#
_symmetry.space_group_name_H-M   'P 1'
#
loop_
_entity.id
_entity.type
_entity.pdbx_description
1 polymer ?
#
loop_
_entity_poly.entity_id
_entity_poly.type
_entity_poly.pdbx_seq_one_letter_code
_entity_poly.pdbx_strand_id
1 'polypeptide(L)'
;MSLMTLTTAITGNQDPNFYAGRADAYDDHQTGTPLDTLNTRAAYNAEHHNPMYAAGYYARVLEIRRETADINDLQADIAHTEHLGRAA
;
A
#
# COMPACT_ATOMS: atom_id res chain seq x y z
N MET A 1 5.53 25.65 1.70
CA MET A 1 5.98 24.33 2.18
C MET A 1 5.75 23.34 1.05
N SER A 2 6.80 22.70 0.54
CA SER A 2 6.67 21.76 -0.58
C SER A 2 6.53 20.35 0.00
N LEU A 3 5.44 19.66 -0.32
CA LEU A 3 5.25 18.24 -0.03
C LEU A 3 6.28 17.46 -0.87
N MET A 4 7.36 17.00 -0.23
CA MET A 4 8.27 16.05 -0.86
C MET A 4 7.61 14.68 -0.83
N THR A 5 7.00 14.28 -1.95
CA THR A 5 6.59 12.89 -2.17
C THR A 5 7.85 12.03 -2.12
N LEU A 6 8.02 11.27 -1.04
CA LEU A 6 9.03 10.22 -0.93
C LEU A 6 8.69 9.15 -1.97
N THR A 7 9.21 9.32 -3.18
CA THR A 7 9.18 8.26 -4.19
C THR A 7 10.44 7.41 -4.02
N THR A 8 10.26 6.15 -3.66
CA THR A 8 11.35 5.19 -3.58
C THR A 8 11.97 5.07 -4.97
N ALA A 9 13.27 5.37 -5.10
CA ALA A 9 13.98 5.16 -6.37
C ALA A 9 13.91 3.67 -6.72
N ILE A 10 13.24 3.34 -7.83
CA ILE A 10 13.10 1.94 -8.26
C ILE A 10 14.38 1.54 -9.00
N THR A 11 15.41 1.16 -8.23
CA THR A 11 16.65 0.58 -8.73
C THR A 11 16.49 -0.93 -8.87
N GLY A 12 15.83 -1.38 -9.93
CA GLY A 12 15.75 -2.80 -10.29
C GLY A 12 14.69 -3.05 -11.35
N ASN A 13 15.07 -3.80 -12.40
CA ASN A 13 14.23 -4.27 -13.53
C ASN A 13 13.12 -3.30 -13.97
N GLN A 14 13.43 -2.47 -14.96
CA GLN A 14 12.49 -1.54 -15.58
C GLN A 14 11.44 -2.26 -16.46
N ASP A 15 10.76 -3.29 -15.96
CA ASP A 15 9.71 -3.97 -16.71
C ASP A 15 8.44 -3.11 -16.69
N PRO A 16 7.95 -2.62 -17.85
CA PRO A 16 6.76 -1.77 -17.91
C PRO A 16 5.53 -2.43 -17.26
N ASN A 17 5.39 -3.75 -17.34
CA ASN A 17 4.26 -4.46 -16.76
C ASN A 17 4.30 -4.41 -15.23
N PHE A 18 5.50 -4.45 -14.63
CA PHE A 18 5.65 -4.33 -13.19
C PHE A 18 5.15 -2.98 -12.68
N TYR A 19 5.50 -1.88 -13.34
CA TYR A 19 4.99 -0.56 -12.95
C TYR A 19 3.51 -0.39 -13.26
N ALA A 20 3.00 -0.99 -14.34
CA ALA A 20 1.58 -0.98 -14.64
C ALA A 20 0.78 -1.66 -13.52
N GLY A 21 1.19 -2.84 -13.06
CA GLY A 21 0.55 -3.53 -11.94
C GLY A 21 0.62 -2.72 -10.65
N ARG A 22 1.75 -2.07 -10.37
CA ARG A 22 1.87 -1.15 -9.22
C ARG A 22 0.92 0.04 -9.31
N ALA A 23 0.80 0.64 -10.49
CA ALA A 23 -0.06 1.80 -10.72
C ALA A 23 -1.53 1.43 -10.50
N ASP A 24 -1.99 0.31 -11.06
CA ASP A 24 -3.38 -0.14 -10.89
C ASP A 24 -3.71 -0.45 -9.43
N ALA A 25 -2.80 -1.11 -8.69
CA ALA A 25 -2.97 -1.34 -7.26
C ALA A 25 -3.00 -0.03 -6.44
N TYR A 26 -2.23 0.98 -6.86
CA TYR A 26 -2.27 2.31 -6.24
C TYR A 26 -3.61 2.99 -6.52
N ASP A 27 -4.09 3.01 -7.76
CA ASP A 27 -5.36 3.63 -8.15
C ASP A 27 -6.55 2.94 -7.49
N ASP A 28 -6.55 1.61 -7.43
CA ASP A 28 -7.56 0.83 -6.71
C ASP A 28 -7.61 1.19 -5.22
N HIS A 29 -6.46 1.36 -4.58
CA HIS A 29 -6.40 1.80 -3.19
C HIS A 29 -6.87 3.24 -3.01
N GLN A 30 -6.46 4.16 -3.91
CA GLN A 30 -6.87 5.56 -3.87
C GLN A 30 -8.39 5.74 -4.07
N THR A 31 -9.03 4.84 -4.82
CA THR A 31 -10.49 4.81 -4.98
C THR A 31 -11.24 4.21 -3.79
N GLY A 32 -10.53 3.85 -2.72
CA GLY A 32 -11.12 3.34 -1.48
C GLY A 32 -11.38 1.84 -1.49
N THR A 33 -10.76 1.08 -2.40
CA THR A 33 -10.86 -0.38 -2.39
C THR A 33 -10.20 -0.93 -1.12
N PRO A 34 -10.91 -1.73 -0.30
CA PRO A 34 -10.36 -2.24 0.95
C PRO A 34 -9.26 -3.27 0.69
N LEU A 35 -8.33 -3.38 1.64
CA LEU A 35 -7.13 -4.22 1.52
C LEU A 35 -7.43 -5.70 1.23
N ASP A 36 -8.51 -6.26 1.78
CA ASP A 36 -8.92 -7.65 1.51
C ASP A 36 -9.35 -7.86 0.05
N THR A 37 -10.03 -6.87 -0.53
CA THR A 37 -10.38 -6.88 -1.96
C THR A 37 -9.13 -6.75 -2.82
N LEU A 38 -8.17 -5.90 -2.44
CA LEU A 38 -6.88 -5.81 -3.13
C LEU A 38 -6.10 -7.13 -3.08
N ASN A 39 -6.10 -7.84 -1.95
CA ASN A 39 -5.48 -9.16 -1.82
C ASN A 39 -6.15 -10.19 -2.75
N THR A 40 -7.48 -10.18 -2.83
CA THR A 40 -8.24 -11.05 -3.73
C THR A 40 -7.91 -10.75 -5.19
N ARG A 41 -7.83 -9.47 -5.56
CA ARG A 41 -7.42 -9.03 -6.90
C ARG A 41 -5.98 -9.42 -7.23
N ALA A 42 -5.08 -9.34 -6.26
CA ALA A 42 -3.69 -9.78 -6.45
C ALA A 42 -3.61 -11.28 -6.77
N ALA A 43 -4.40 -12.12 -6.09
CA ALA A 43 -4.50 -13.55 -6.40
C ALA A 43 -5.08 -13.79 -7.80
N TYR A 44 -6.15 -13.09 -8.16
CA TYR A 44 -6.74 -13.16 -9.50
C TYR A 44 -5.73 -12.76 -10.59
N ASN A 45 -4.99 -11.67 -10.38
CA ASN A 45 -3.97 -11.18 -11.32
C ASN A 45 -2.81 -12.17 -11.45
N ALA A 46 -2.44 -12.88 -10.39
CA ALA A 46 -1.42 -13.93 -10.46
C ALA A 46 -1.82 -15.11 -11.36
N GLU A 47 -3.12 -15.40 -11.45
CA GLU A 47 -3.65 -16.47 -12.30
C GLU A 47 -3.89 -16.03 -13.75
N HIS A 48 -4.22 -14.75 -13.97
CA HIS A 48 -4.78 -14.29 -15.25
C HIS A 48 -3.94 -13.22 -15.97
N HIS A 49 -2.89 -12.65 -15.36
CA HIS A 49 -2.09 -11.59 -15.94
C HIS A 49 -0.62 -11.99 -16.10
N ASN A 50 0.13 -11.14 -16.80
CA ASN A 50 1.57 -11.30 -16.93
C ASN A 50 2.22 -11.40 -15.52
N PRO A 51 3.17 -12.32 -15.29
CA PRO A 51 3.82 -12.49 -13.98
C PRO A 51 4.42 -11.21 -13.41
N MET A 52 4.98 -10.34 -14.26
CA MET A 52 5.55 -9.06 -13.84
C MET A 52 4.47 -8.06 -13.42
N TYR A 53 3.34 -8.03 -14.12
CA TYR A 53 2.18 -7.25 -13.69
C TYR A 53 1.66 -7.72 -12.33
N ALA A 54 1.44 -9.03 -12.18
CA ALA A 54 0.97 -9.60 -10.92
C ALA A 54 1.95 -9.32 -9.77
N ALA A 55 3.25 -9.46 -10.01
CA ALA A 55 4.29 -9.13 -9.04
C ALA A 55 4.27 -7.64 -8.66
N GLY A 56 4.06 -6.75 -9.63
CA GLY A 56 3.91 -5.31 -9.40
C GLY A 56 2.69 -4.97 -8.55
N TYR A 57 1.54 -5.52 -8.90
CA TYR A 57 0.29 -5.34 -8.16
C TYR A 57 0.45 -5.82 -6.72
N TYR A 58 0.95 -7.05 -6.53
CA TYR A 58 1.17 -7.62 -5.21
C TYR A 58 2.19 -6.83 -4.37
N ALA A 59 3.29 -6.35 -4.99
CA ALA A 59 4.27 -5.52 -4.31
C ALA A 59 3.64 -4.24 -3.72
N ARG A 60 2.76 -3.57 -4.49
CA ARG A 60 2.07 -2.38 -3.99
C ARG A 60 1.06 -2.71 -2.87
N VAL A 61 0.36 -3.84 -2.97
CA VAL A 61 -0.55 -4.30 -1.89
C VAL A 61 0.21 -4.55 -0.58
N LEU A 62 1.42 -5.11 -0.63
CA LEU A 62 2.27 -5.28 0.56
C LEU A 62 2.72 -3.95 1.16
N GLU A 63 3.03 -2.95 0.33
CA GLU A 63 3.35 -1.60 0.80
C GLU A 63 2.14 -0.98 1.52
N ILE A 64 0.95 -1.04 0.91
CA ILE A 64 -0.31 -0.54 1.52
C ILE A 64 -0.60 -1.23 2.86
N ARG A 65 -0.37 -2.54 2.95
CA ARG A 65 -0.54 -3.29 4.20
C ARG A 65 0.37 -2.76 5.32
N ARG A 66 1.62 -2.43 4.98
CA ARG A 66 2.58 -1.83 5.94
C ARG A 66 2.14 -0.43 6.34
N GLU A 67 1.79 0.41 5.35
CA GLU A 67 1.26 1.77 5.59
C GLU A 67 0.03 1.74 6.54
N THR A 68 -0.87 0.78 6.35
CA THR A 68 -2.07 0.61 7.20
C THR A 68 -1.72 0.15 8.61
N ALA A 69 -0.77 -0.77 8.76
CA ALA A 69 -0.31 -1.24 10.06
C ALA A 69 0.37 -0.11 10.85
N ASP A 70 1.26 0.64 10.20
CA ASP A 70 1.97 1.78 10.80
C ASP A 70 0.98 2.86 11.27
N ILE A 71 -0.08 3.14 10.49
CA ILE A 71 -1.15 4.08 10.88
C ILE A 71 -1.89 3.59 12.14
N ASN A 72 -2.21 2.29 12.21
CA ASN A 72 -2.92 1.74 13.37
C ASN A 72 -2.07 1.81 14.65
N ASP A 73 -0.78 1.52 14.55
CA ASP A 73 0.15 1.63 15.67
C ASP A 73 0.25 3.08 16.16
N LEU A 74 0.38 4.05 15.24
CA LEU A 74 0.36 5.48 15.58
C LEU A 74 -0.96 5.91 16.24
N GLN A 75 -2.10 5.40 15.77
CA GLN A 75 -3.40 5.70 16.37
C GLN A 75 -3.53 5.14 17.78
N ALA A 76 -2.99 3.94 18.03
CA ALA A 76 -2.96 3.34 19.36
C ALA A 76 -2.12 4.18 20.33
N ASP A 77 -0.95 4.65 19.90
CA ASP A 77 -0.08 5.51 20.71
C ASP A 77 -0.72 6.86 21.04
N ILE A 78 -1.40 7.48 20.07
CA ILE A 78 -2.15 8.73 20.30
C ILE A 78 -3.29 8.50 21.30
N ALA A 79 -4.10 7.44 21.10
CA ALA A 79 -5.22 7.13 21.98
C ALA A 79 -4.76 6.86 23.43
N HIS A 80 -3.64 6.16 23.60
CA HIS A 80 -3.04 5.95 24.91
C HIS A 80 -2.59 7.26 25.56
N THR A 81 -1.97 8.16 24.80
CA THR A 81 -1.49 9.46 25.29
C THR A 81 -2.65 10.38 25.70
N GLU A 82 -3.73 10.42 24.91
CA GLU A 82 -4.92 11.22 25.25
C GLU A 82 -5.65 10.73 26.51
N HIS A 83 -5.65 9.41 26.76
CA HIS A 83 -6.27 8.85 27.95
C HIS A 83 -5.53 9.26 29.23
N LEU A 84 -4.19 9.27 29.21
CA LEU A 84 -3.37 9.72 30.34
C LEU A 84 -3.51 11.22 30.61
N GLY A 85 -3.62 12.03 29.55
CA GLY A 85 -3.77 13.49 29.67
C GLY A 85 -5.12 13.96 30.24
N ARG A 86 -6.17 13.14 30.20
CA ARG A 86 -7.49 13.45 30.80
C ARG A 86 -7.62 13.00 32.26
N ALA A 87 -6.68 12.19 32.75
CA ALA A 87 -6.70 11.64 34.11
C ALA A 87 -5.79 12.39 35.11
N ALA A 88 -5.09 13.44 34.66
CA ALA A 88 -4.24 14.33 35.46
C ALA A 88 -4.90 15.71 35.63
#